data_AF-A0A640VY52-F1
#
_entry.id   AF-A0A640VY52-F1
#
_cell.length_a   1.000
_cell.length_b   1.000
_cell.length_c   1.000
_cell.angle_alpha   90.00
_cell.angle_beta   90.00
_cell.angle_gamma   90.00
#
_symmetry.space_group_name_H-M   'P 1'
#
loop_
_entity.id
_entity.type
_entity.pdbx_description
1 polymer ?
#
loop_
_entity_poly.entity_id
_entity_poly.type
_entity_poly.pdbx_seq_one_letter_code
_entity_poly.pdbx_strand_id
1 'polypeptide(L)'
;MATLFLSVTGIGIATNNKAPPNMERVTFVHYAKLTEYSKPTWDDTEDNFKLIMGGVRWFDTISYEVNPDGSGLDPDIVKSTLEASSEAWDSETSFELFAPPNITNESSIGYDGINRIVWSSLDPGIIGVTHLWIIPGAKEIVEFDMEFNTHYTWGNATADPSVMDLQDIATHEFGHNGLDDLRPPKDWALTMYAYSSSGETYKRTLGTGDILGIQELYGV
;
A
#
# COMPACT_ATOMS: atom_id res chain seq x y z
N MET A 1 -45.14 -29.54 -6.88
CA MET A 1 -44.29 -28.38 -7.21
C MET A 1 -44.25 -27.50 -5.99
N ALA A 2 -43.07 -27.30 -5.42
CA ALA A 2 -42.87 -26.62 -4.14
C ALA A 2 -43.00 -25.10 -4.31
N THR A 3 -43.75 -24.50 -3.40
CA THR A 3 -44.02 -23.06 -3.28
C THR A 3 -42.81 -22.37 -2.67
N LEU A 4 -42.28 -21.34 -3.34
CA LEU A 4 -41.24 -20.46 -2.81
C LEU A 4 -41.92 -19.31 -2.03
N PHE A 5 -41.71 -19.25 -0.72
CA PHE A 5 -42.06 -18.08 0.08
C PHE A 5 -40.86 -17.13 0.12
N LEU A 6 -41.03 -15.92 -0.42
CA LEU A 6 -40.15 -14.79 -0.11
C LEU A 6 -40.92 -13.89 0.86
N SER A 7 -40.53 -13.89 2.14
CA SER A 7 -40.98 -12.87 3.09
C SER A 7 -40.08 -11.66 2.96
N VAL A 8 -40.62 -10.53 2.49
CA VAL A 8 -39.99 -9.22 2.64
C VAL A 8 -40.80 -8.45 3.66
N THR A 9 -40.26 -8.28 4.86
CA THR A 9 -40.72 -7.23 5.78
C THR A 9 -39.65 -6.16 5.86
N GLY A 10 -39.88 -5.08 5.13
CA GLY A 10 -39.15 -3.83 5.26
C GLY A 10 -40.15 -2.68 5.27
N ILE A 11 -40.53 -2.21 6.46
CA ILE A 11 -41.09 -0.88 6.63
C ILE A 11 -39.91 0.03 6.93
N GLY A 12 -39.48 0.80 5.92
CA GLY A 12 -38.47 1.84 6.05
C GLY A 12 -39.07 3.16 5.58
N ILE A 13 -39.21 4.09 6.53
CA ILE A 13 -39.72 5.45 6.31
C ILE A 13 -38.70 6.22 5.46
N ALA A 14 -39.18 7.00 4.50
CA ALA A 14 -38.35 7.79 3.59
C ALA A 14 -37.57 8.89 4.33
N THR A 15 -36.25 8.77 4.36
CA THR A 15 -35.30 9.87 4.49
C THR A 15 -34.37 9.78 3.29
N ASN A 16 -34.07 10.90 2.61
CA ASN A 16 -33.30 11.01 1.37
C ASN A 16 -32.24 9.91 1.14
N ASN A 17 -32.63 8.80 0.50
CA ASN A 17 -31.75 7.67 0.20
C ASN A 17 -31.05 7.91 -1.14
N LYS A 18 -29.91 8.60 -1.13
CA LYS A 18 -28.86 8.17 -2.07
C LYS A 18 -28.46 6.77 -1.60
N ALA A 19 -28.56 5.78 -2.47
CA ALA A 19 -27.95 4.48 -2.19
C ALA A 19 -26.50 4.73 -1.74
N PRO A 20 -25.97 3.96 -0.76
CA PRO A 20 -24.56 4.07 -0.41
C PRO A 20 -23.73 3.98 -1.69
N PRO A 21 -22.67 4.79 -1.84
CA PRO A 21 -21.83 4.74 -3.03
C PRO A 21 -21.41 3.29 -3.29
N ASN A 22 -21.44 2.86 -4.56
CA ASN A 22 -20.83 1.58 -4.91
C ASN A 22 -19.34 1.67 -4.53
N MET A 23 -18.93 0.81 -3.62
CA MET A 23 -17.57 0.75 -3.11
C MET A 23 -16.92 -0.54 -3.59
N GLU A 24 -15.68 -0.45 -4.04
CA GLU A 24 -14.88 -1.58 -4.50
C GLU A 24 -13.66 -1.74 -3.60
N ARG A 25 -13.33 -3.00 -3.27
CA ARG A 25 -12.07 -3.33 -2.60
C ARG A 25 -11.06 -3.78 -3.65
N VAL A 26 -9.92 -3.11 -3.71
CA VAL A 26 -8.77 -3.50 -4.53
C VAL A 26 -7.66 -4.03 -3.61
N THR A 27 -7.02 -5.13 -3.99
CA THR A 27 -5.93 -5.73 -3.20
C THR A 27 -4.70 -5.86 -4.07
N PHE A 28 -3.58 -5.32 -3.60
CA PHE A 28 -2.25 -5.49 -4.16
C PHE A 28 -1.49 -6.52 -3.34
N VAL A 29 -0.72 -7.37 -4.01
CA VAL A 29 0.09 -8.41 -3.37
C VAL A 29 1.50 -8.29 -3.88
N HIS A 30 2.41 -7.92 -2.99
CA HIS A 30 3.81 -7.75 -3.31
C HIS A 30 4.55 -9.06 -3.09
N TYR A 31 5.18 -9.55 -4.15
CA TYR A 31 5.79 -10.88 -4.16
C TYR A 31 7.30 -10.84 -3.96
N ALA A 32 7.81 -11.83 -3.25
CA ALA A 32 9.23 -12.14 -3.26
C ALA A 32 9.63 -12.65 -4.63
N LYS A 33 10.75 -12.14 -5.13
CA LYS A 33 11.30 -12.53 -6.43
C LYS A 33 11.73 -14.00 -6.39
N LEU A 34 11.16 -14.81 -7.30
CA LEU A 34 11.40 -16.25 -7.34
C LEU A 34 12.66 -16.67 -8.12
N THR A 35 13.28 -15.78 -8.90
CA THR A 35 14.49 -16.07 -9.68
C THR A 35 15.41 -14.86 -9.84
N GLU A 36 16.72 -15.08 -9.70
CA GLU A 36 17.77 -14.13 -10.09
C GLU A 36 17.89 -14.06 -11.62
N TYR A 37 16.93 -13.42 -12.29
CA TYR A 37 17.29 -12.81 -13.57
C TYR A 37 18.39 -11.80 -13.29
N SER A 38 19.48 -11.85 -14.07
CA SER A 38 20.54 -10.84 -14.04
C SER A 38 19.86 -9.48 -14.07
N LYS A 39 19.92 -8.75 -12.95
CA LYS A 39 19.35 -7.42 -12.87
C LYS A 39 19.97 -6.65 -14.05
N PRO A 40 19.17 -6.04 -14.95
CA PRO A 40 19.70 -5.07 -15.89
C PRO A 40 20.55 -4.05 -15.14
N THR A 41 21.33 -3.22 -15.84
CA THR A 41 21.95 -2.08 -15.16
C THR A 41 20.86 -1.30 -14.41
N TRP A 42 21.16 -0.91 -13.17
CA TRP A 42 20.23 -0.12 -12.37
C TRP A 42 19.96 1.21 -13.08
N ASP A 43 18.68 1.55 -13.19
CA ASP A 43 18.19 2.70 -13.94
C ASP A 43 16.90 3.20 -13.30
N ASP A 44 17.01 4.18 -12.41
CA ASP A 44 15.90 4.89 -11.78
C ASP A 44 15.33 6.01 -12.67
N THR A 45 15.81 6.14 -13.91
CA THR A 45 15.36 7.18 -14.85
C THR A 45 14.24 6.71 -15.77
N GLU A 46 13.83 5.44 -15.68
CA GLU A 46 12.63 4.95 -16.35
C GLU A 46 11.41 5.77 -15.91
N ASP A 47 10.66 6.28 -16.89
CA ASP A 47 9.56 7.24 -16.70
C ASP A 47 8.18 6.57 -16.64
N ASN A 48 8.14 5.24 -16.57
CA ASN A 48 6.89 4.49 -16.57
C ASN A 48 6.20 4.56 -15.21
N PHE A 49 4.90 4.81 -15.24
CA PHE A 49 4.03 4.68 -14.08
C PHE A 49 2.66 4.17 -14.51
N LYS A 50 1.88 3.69 -13.55
CA LYS A 50 0.52 3.20 -13.80
C LYS A 50 -0.39 3.69 -12.69
N LEU A 51 -1.45 4.42 -13.05
CA LEU A 51 -2.46 4.87 -12.09
C LEU A 51 -3.50 3.77 -11.85
N ILE A 52 -3.93 3.62 -10.60
CA ILE A 52 -5.04 2.74 -10.25
C ILE A 52 -6.33 3.33 -10.84
N MET A 53 -7.13 2.51 -11.52
CA MET A 53 -8.46 2.86 -12.05
C MET A 53 -8.53 4.21 -12.82
N GLY A 54 -7.44 4.57 -13.51
CA GLY A 54 -7.35 5.82 -14.26
C GLY A 54 -7.29 7.07 -13.38
N GLY A 55 -6.67 6.96 -12.20
CA GLY A 55 -6.35 8.07 -11.30
C GLY A 55 -7.34 8.22 -10.14
N VAL A 56 -7.63 7.13 -9.42
CA VAL A 56 -8.21 7.26 -8.08
C VAL A 56 -7.16 7.86 -7.14
N ARG A 57 -7.62 8.65 -6.16
CA ARG A 57 -6.73 9.32 -5.21
C ARG A 57 -7.44 9.62 -3.90
N TRP A 58 -6.66 10.02 -2.91
CA TRP A 58 -7.16 10.63 -1.69
C TRP A 58 -7.49 12.10 -1.92
N PHE A 59 -8.48 12.63 -1.19
CA PHE A 59 -8.79 14.06 -1.19
C PHE A 59 -8.42 14.76 0.11
N ASP A 60 -8.12 13.98 1.15
CA ASP A 60 -7.71 14.43 2.48
C ASP A 60 -6.40 13.72 2.86
N THR A 61 -5.63 14.33 3.76
CA THR A 61 -4.43 13.71 4.34
C THR A 61 -4.78 12.40 5.03
N ILE A 62 -4.03 11.36 4.72
CA ILE A 62 -4.16 10.01 5.22
C ILE A 62 -3.63 9.96 6.64
N SER A 63 -4.52 9.78 7.61
CA SER A 63 -4.14 9.39 8.97
C SER A 63 -4.16 7.87 9.09
N TYR A 64 -3.11 7.29 9.68
CA TYR A 64 -3.00 5.85 9.84
C TYR A 64 -2.39 5.45 11.18
N GLU A 65 -2.69 4.23 11.59
CA GLU A 65 -2.15 3.61 12.80
C GLU A 65 -1.29 2.41 12.44
N VAL A 66 -0.29 2.14 13.28
CA VAL A 66 0.66 1.04 13.09
C VAL A 66 0.66 0.17 14.34
N ASN A 67 0.41 -1.11 14.16
CA ASN A 67 0.67 -2.12 15.17
C ASN A 67 1.99 -2.83 14.84
N PRO A 68 3.08 -2.58 15.60
CA PRO A 68 4.39 -3.16 15.34
C PRO A 68 4.50 -4.63 15.78
N ASP A 69 3.50 -5.19 16.45
CA ASP A 69 3.51 -6.58 16.90
C ASP A 69 3.67 -7.53 15.72
N GLY A 70 4.60 -8.48 15.84
CA GLY A 70 4.94 -9.43 14.77
C GLY A 70 6.07 -8.97 13.84
N SER A 71 6.47 -7.70 13.87
CA SER A 71 7.61 -7.22 13.08
C SER A 71 8.96 -7.79 13.53
N GLY A 72 9.10 -8.09 14.83
CA GLY A 72 10.37 -8.44 15.45
C GLY A 72 11.32 -7.25 15.67
N LEU A 73 10.83 -6.01 15.47
CA LEU A 73 11.59 -4.77 15.60
C LEU A 73 11.13 -3.94 16.79
N ASP A 74 11.97 -2.99 17.19
CA ASP A 74 11.59 -1.99 18.19
C ASP A 74 10.48 -1.07 17.65
N PRO A 75 9.39 -0.82 18.40
CA PRO A 75 8.28 0.02 17.95
C PRO A 75 8.67 1.42 17.45
N ASP A 76 9.67 2.07 18.04
CA ASP A 76 10.10 3.40 17.61
C ASP A 76 10.88 3.32 16.29
N ILE A 77 11.62 2.23 16.06
CA ILE A 77 12.26 1.95 14.77
C ILE A 77 11.21 1.68 13.70
N VAL A 78 10.17 0.88 14.00
CA VAL A 78 9.05 0.65 13.07
C VAL A 78 8.39 1.98 12.72
N LYS A 79 8.02 2.77 13.73
CA LYS A 79 7.37 4.07 13.54
C LYS A 79 8.17 4.99 12.63
N SER A 80 9.43 5.23 12.98
CA SER A 80 10.29 6.14 12.22
C SER A 80 10.62 5.65 10.82
N THR A 81 10.68 4.32 10.62
CA THR A 81 10.89 3.74 9.29
C THR A 81 9.66 3.94 8.39
N LEU A 82 8.46 3.69 8.92
CA LEU A 82 7.21 3.88 8.16
C LEU A 82 6.94 5.36 7.87
N GLU A 83 7.24 6.25 8.83
CA GLU A 83 7.20 7.70 8.61
C GLU A 83 8.15 8.10 7.47
N ALA A 84 9.40 7.65 7.50
CA ALA A 84 10.34 7.93 6.41
C ALA A 84 9.90 7.36 5.05
N SER A 85 9.19 6.23 5.03
CA SER A 85 8.64 5.63 3.81
C SER A 85 7.45 6.42 3.24
N SER A 86 6.56 6.94 4.08
CA SER A 86 5.47 7.79 3.60
C SER A 86 5.97 9.16 3.16
N GLU A 87 6.89 9.77 3.92
CA GLU A 87 7.49 11.07 3.63
C GLU A 87 8.28 11.10 2.31
N ALA A 88 8.80 9.95 1.85
CA ALA A 88 9.42 9.85 0.54
C ALA A 88 8.43 10.27 -0.58
N TRP A 89 7.14 9.96 -0.43
CA TRP A 89 6.09 10.37 -1.35
C TRP A 89 5.67 11.82 -1.15
N ASP A 90 5.46 12.25 0.09
CA ASP A 90 5.07 13.63 0.42
C ASP A 90 6.09 14.65 -0.08
N SER A 91 7.38 14.31 -0.03
CA SER A 91 8.46 15.18 -0.48
C SER A 91 8.45 15.51 -1.98
N GLU A 92 7.70 14.74 -2.78
CA GLU A 92 7.62 14.87 -4.23
C GLU A 92 6.31 15.53 -4.72
N THR A 93 5.47 16.00 -3.79
CA THR A 93 4.22 16.70 -4.09
C THR A 93 3.97 17.91 -3.19
N SER A 94 3.07 18.83 -3.58
CA SER A 94 2.62 19.94 -2.72
C SER A 94 1.50 19.57 -1.76
N PHE A 95 0.98 18.34 -1.85
CA PHE A 95 -0.06 17.83 -0.98
C PHE A 95 0.54 16.97 0.12
N GLU A 96 0.31 17.33 1.38
CA GLU A 96 0.62 16.46 2.52
C GLU A 96 -0.32 15.25 2.48
N LEU A 97 0.13 14.18 1.83
CA LEU A 97 -0.68 12.99 1.58
C LEU A 97 -0.75 12.12 2.83
N PHE A 98 0.35 11.96 3.57
CA PHE A 98 0.36 11.14 4.78
C PHE A 98 0.63 11.97 6.03
N ALA A 99 -0.14 11.74 7.09
CA ALA A 99 0.19 12.24 8.42
C ALA A 99 1.21 11.30 9.10
N PRO A 100 2.00 11.79 10.07
CA PRO A 100 2.88 10.92 10.86
C PRO A 100 2.13 9.75 11.54
N PRO A 101 2.72 8.55 11.58
CA PRO A 101 2.06 7.36 12.11
C PRO A 101 1.77 7.44 13.61
N ASN A 102 0.64 6.87 14.02
CA ASN A 102 0.33 6.62 15.44
C ASN A 102 0.53 5.14 15.78
N ILE A 103 1.21 4.85 16.90
CA ILE A 103 1.33 3.47 17.38
C ILE A 103 0.02 3.03 18.03
N THR A 104 -0.42 1.82 17.72
CA THR A 104 -1.62 1.18 18.27
C THR A 104 -1.31 -0.27 18.63
N ASN A 105 -2.21 -0.90 19.39
CA ASN A 105 -2.20 -2.35 19.66
C ASN A 105 -3.35 -3.07 18.94
N GLU A 106 -4.17 -2.34 18.18
CA GLU A 106 -5.25 -2.92 17.37
C GLU A 106 -4.67 -3.61 16.13
N SER A 107 -5.32 -4.66 15.64
CA SER A 107 -4.83 -5.44 14.50
C SER A 107 -5.92 -5.77 13.48
N SER A 108 -7.02 -5.03 13.48
CA SER A 108 -8.10 -5.27 12.51
C SER A 108 -7.68 -4.87 11.10
N ILE A 109 -8.09 -5.71 10.14
CA ILE A 109 -7.97 -5.48 8.71
C ILE A 109 -9.36 -5.67 8.11
N GLY A 110 -9.76 -4.75 7.25
CA GLY A 110 -11.08 -4.67 6.65
C GLY A 110 -11.72 -3.31 6.87
N TYR A 111 -12.71 -2.97 6.04
CA TYR A 111 -13.42 -1.69 6.06
C TYR A 111 -14.01 -1.34 7.44
N ASP A 112 -13.24 -0.62 8.24
CA ASP A 112 -13.56 -0.24 9.62
C ASP A 112 -13.45 1.28 9.88
N GLY A 113 -13.09 2.05 8.85
CA GLY A 113 -12.92 3.50 8.89
C GLY A 113 -11.56 3.94 9.42
N ILE A 114 -10.61 3.02 9.61
CA ILE A 114 -9.27 3.29 10.13
C ILE A 114 -8.27 2.72 9.15
N ASN A 115 -7.29 3.54 8.75
CA ASN A 115 -6.18 3.01 7.97
C ASN A 115 -5.17 2.34 8.89
N ARG A 116 -4.87 1.06 8.67
CA ARG A 116 -3.99 0.32 9.58
C ARG A 116 -2.88 -0.46 8.89
N ILE A 117 -1.70 -0.40 9.49
CA ILE A 117 -0.52 -1.20 9.11
C ILE A 117 -0.25 -2.23 10.21
N VAL A 118 -0.17 -3.51 9.84
CA VAL A 118 0.04 -4.64 10.76
C VAL A 118 1.02 -5.66 10.19
N TRP A 119 1.48 -6.58 11.04
CA TRP A 119 2.16 -7.80 10.60
C TRP A 119 1.25 -9.02 10.75
N SER A 120 1.10 -9.79 9.68
CA SER A 120 0.18 -10.93 9.58
C SER A 120 0.90 -12.20 9.14
N SER A 121 0.28 -13.36 9.41
CA SER A 121 0.74 -14.65 8.87
C SER A 121 0.19 -14.83 7.45
N LEU A 122 1.01 -14.55 6.43
CA LEU A 122 0.66 -14.70 5.02
C LEU A 122 1.46 -15.85 4.38
N ASP A 123 1.01 -16.34 3.21
CA ASP A 123 1.68 -17.44 2.51
C ASP A 123 3.14 -17.09 2.15
N PRO A 124 4.08 -18.05 2.24
CA PRO A 124 5.46 -17.85 1.79
C PRO A 124 5.50 -17.37 0.33
N GLY A 125 6.34 -16.38 0.05
CA GLY A 125 6.41 -15.71 -1.25
C GLY A 125 5.59 -14.42 -1.34
N ILE A 126 4.65 -14.16 -0.42
CA ILE A 126 3.98 -12.86 -0.27
C ILE A 126 4.73 -12.04 0.78
N ILE A 127 5.27 -10.88 0.41
CA ILE A 127 6.02 -9.99 1.30
C ILE A 127 5.05 -9.04 2.02
N GLY A 128 4.19 -8.38 1.25
CA GLY A 128 3.25 -7.38 1.72
C GLY A 128 1.94 -7.45 0.95
N VAL A 129 0.88 -6.93 1.55
CA VAL A 129 -0.45 -6.79 0.95
C VAL A 129 -1.00 -5.42 1.29
N THR A 130 -1.48 -4.69 0.29
CA THR A 130 -2.18 -3.42 0.49
C THR A 130 -3.61 -3.55 -0.02
N HIS A 131 -4.57 -3.26 0.86
CA HIS A 131 -6.00 -3.21 0.56
C HIS A 131 -6.42 -1.75 0.43
N LEU A 132 -7.21 -1.44 -0.59
CA LEU A 132 -7.84 -0.13 -0.76
C LEU A 132 -9.35 -0.30 -0.85
N TRP A 133 -10.08 0.61 -0.23
CA TRP A 133 -11.50 0.81 -0.46
C TRP A 133 -11.71 2.08 -1.27
N ILE A 134 -12.39 1.92 -2.40
CA ILE A 134 -12.51 2.94 -3.43
C ILE A 134 -13.98 3.19 -3.71
N ILE A 135 -14.35 4.45 -3.89
CA ILE A 135 -15.62 4.88 -4.46
C ILE A 135 -15.36 5.23 -5.95
N PRO A 136 -15.59 4.29 -6.91
CA PRO A 136 -15.14 4.48 -8.29
C PRO A 136 -15.81 5.67 -8.97
N GLY A 137 -17.09 5.92 -8.64
CA GLY A 137 -17.84 7.05 -9.18
C GLY A 137 -17.31 8.42 -8.76
N ALA A 138 -16.58 8.49 -7.63
CA ALA A 138 -15.92 9.69 -7.14
C ALA A 138 -14.41 9.73 -7.46
N LYS A 139 -13.86 8.63 -7.98
CA LYS A 139 -12.41 8.39 -8.08
C LYS A 139 -11.67 8.61 -6.76
N GLU A 140 -12.29 8.17 -5.67
CA GLU A 140 -11.84 8.44 -4.31
C GLU A 140 -11.38 7.15 -3.64
N ILE A 141 -10.18 7.17 -3.07
CA ILE A 141 -9.76 6.19 -2.08
C ILE A 141 -10.23 6.72 -0.72
N VAL A 142 -10.90 5.86 0.07
CA VAL A 142 -11.48 6.24 1.37
C VAL A 142 -10.85 5.52 2.54
N GLU A 143 -10.19 4.39 2.30
CA GLU A 143 -9.52 3.59 3.32
C GLU A 143 -8.41 2.75 2.69
N PHE A 144 -7.32 2.54 3.42
CA PHE A 144 -6.31 1.54 3.11
C PHE A 144 -5.95 0.73 4.36
N ASP A 145 -5.66 -0.55 4.15
CA ASP A 145 -4.98 -1.38 5.14
C ASP A 145 -3.75 -2.01 4.51
N MET A 146 -2.72 -2.24 5.32
CA MET A 146 -1.45 -2.81 4.88
C MET A 146 -1.01 -3.93 5.83
N GLU A 147 -0.64 -5.07 5.25
CA GLU A 147 -0.16 -6.23 5.98
C GLU A 147 1.25 -6.60 5.53
N PHE A 148 2.19 -6.67 6.46
CA PHE A 148 3.53 -7.23 6.23
C PHE A 148 3.60 -8.68 6.70
N ASN A 149 4.25 -9.55 5.92
CA ASN A 149 4.29 -10.96 6.26
C ASN A 149 5.30 -11.26 7.39
N THR A 150 4.81 -11.87 8.47
CA THR A 150 5.61 -12.42 9.60
C THR A 150 6.53 -13.59 9.21
N HIS A 151 6.38 -14.15 8.00
CA HIS A 151 7.29 -15.16 7.47
C HIS A 151 8.74 -14.66 7.32
N TYR A 152 8.93 -13.38 7.00
CA TYR A 152 10.25 -12.80 6.81
C TYR A 152 10.79 -12.19 8.10
N THR A 153 12.11 -12.22 8.25
CA THR A 153 12.78 -11.37 9.25
C THR A 153 12.88 -9.96 8.68
N TRP A 154 12.32 -8.99 9.39
CA TRP A 154 12.33 -7.58 9.00
C TRP A 154 13.53 -6.86 9.62
N GLY A 155 14.01 -5.80 8.96
CA GLY A 155 15.07 -4.97 9.50
C GLY A 155 15.60 -3.95 8.51
N ASN A 156 16.87 -3.58 8.71
CA ASN A 156 17.61 -2.71 7.81
C ASN A 156 18.62 -3.53 7.01
N ALA A 157 18.37 -3.71 5.71
CA ALA A 157 19.19 -4.51 4.81
C ALA A 157 20.61 -3.97 4.60
N THR A 158 20.86 -2.69 4.89
CA THR A 158 22.23 -2.13 4.91
C THR A 158 23.04 -2.70 6.07
N ALA A 159 22.40 -2.98 7.20
CA ALA A 159 23.06 -3.57 8.38
C ALA A 159 23.12 -5.10 8.30
N ASP A 160 22.07 -5.73 7.77
CA ASP A 160 22.00 -7.18 7.59
C ASP A 160 21.30 -7.51 6.26
N PRO A 161 22.03 -7.91 5.20
CA PRO A 161 21.44 -8.19 3.89
C PRO A 161 20.56 -9.45 3.86
N SER A 162 20.46 -10.21 4.95
CA SER A 162 19.56 -11.38 5.04
C SER A 162 18.12 -11.02 5.37
N VAL A 163 17.86 -9.80 5.86
CA VAL A 163 16.52 -9.35 6.24
C VAL A 163 15.74 -8.80 5.05
N MET A 164 14.41 -8.78 5.17
CA MET A 164 13.55 -7.95 4.34
C MET A 164 13.65 -6.51 4.85
N ASP A 165 13.99 -5.58 3.97
CA ASP A 165 14.16 -4.20 4.36
C ASP A 165 12.81 -3.52 4.57
N LEU A 166 12.53 -3.05 5.78
CA LEU A 166 11.22 -2.48 6.08
C LEU A 166 10.96 -1.21 5.27
N GLN A 167 11.94 -0.33 5.12
CA GLN A 167 11.76 0.92 4.38
C GLN A 167 11.55 0.65 2.88
N ASP A 168 12.34 -0.24 2.28
CA ASP A 168 12.23 -0.63 0.87
C ASP A 168 10.81 -1.12 0.54
N ILE A 169 10.30 -2.07 1.34
CA ILE A 169 8.97 -2.64 1.10
C ILE A 169 7.88 -1.63 1.44
N ALA A 170 7.95 -0.96 2.59
CA ALA A 170 6.90 -0.03 2.99
C ALA A 170 6.74 1.12 2.00
N THR A 171 7.83 1.65 1.45
CA THR A 171 7.77 2.73 0.45
C THR A 171 7.03 2.27 -0.82
N HIS A 172 7.25 1.03 -1.27
CA HIS A 172 6.46 0.42 -2.35
C HIS A 172 4.97 0.32 -1.98
N GLU A 173 4.65 -0.24 -0.82
CA GLU A 173 3.26 -0.42 -0.39
C GLU A 173 2.53 0.92 -0.23
N PHE A 174 3.20 1.96 0.27
CA PHE A 174 2.63 3.30 0.36
C PHE A 174 2.27 3.87 -1.01
N GLY A 175 3.06 3.56 -2.05
CA GLY A 175 2.77 3.97 -3.43
C GLY A 175 1.46 3.43 -3.97
N HIS A 176 0.95 2.32 -3.42
CA HIS A 176 -0.39 1.81 -3.76
C HIS A 176 -1.53 2.75 -3.35
N ASN A 177 -1.30 3.82 -2.58
CA ASN A 177 -2.28 4.89 -2.34
C ASN A 177 -2.55 5.80 -3.57
N GLY A 178 -2.34 5.26 -4.78
CA GLY A 178 -2.62 5.92 -6.06
C GLY A 178 -2.04 5.17 -7.27
N LEU A 179 -0.95 4.42 -7.08
CA LEU A 179 -0.18 3.78 -8.16
C LEU A 179 -0.31 2.25 -8.16
N ASP A 180 -0.33 1.67 -9.35
CA ASP A 180 -0.38 0.24 -9.60
C ASP A 180 1.04 -0.30 -9.89
N ASP A 181 1.20 -1.60 -9.71
CA ASP A 181 2.43 -2.35 -9.96
C ASP A 181 2.99 -2.13 -11.37
N LEU A 182 4.32 -2.00 -11.42
CA LEU A 182 5.13 -2.16 -12.62
C LEU A 182 5.73 -3.57 -12.67
N ARG A 183 5.72 -4.15 -13.86
CA ARG A 183 6.20 -5.52 -14.14
C ARG A 183 7.22 -5.63 -15.27
N PRO A 184 7.31 -4.70 -16.24
CA PRO A 184 8.36 -4.75 -17.25
C PRO A 184 9.76 -4.84 -16.61
N PRO A 185 10.64 -5.76 -17.05
CA PRO A 185 11.97 -5.92 -16.43
C PRO A 185 12.85 -4.68 -16.43
N LYS A 186 12.58 -3.69 -17.30
CA LYS A 186 13.32 -2.43 -17.33
C LYS A 186 13.01 -1.54 -16.12
N ASP A 187 11.80 -1.62 -15.58
CA ASP A 187 11.32 -0.83 -14.45
C ASP A 187 11.82 -1.36 -13.10
N TRP A 188 12.72 -2.35 -13.08
CA TRP A 188 13.09 -3.09 -11.87
C TRP A 188 13.68 -2.23 -10.75
N ALA A 189 14.25 -1.08 -11.12
CA ALA A 189 14.85 -0.12 -10.21
C ALA A 189 13.85 0.92 -9.67
N LEU A 190 12.62 0.96 -10.21
CA LEU A 190 11.56 1.84 -9.72
C LEU A 190 10.91 1.26 -8.45
N THR A 191 10.42 2.15 -7.60
CA THR A 191 9.76 1.81 -6.35
C THR A 191 8.54 0.95 -6.61
N MET A 192 7.70 1.28 -7.58
CA MET A 192 6.49 0.52 -7.89
C MET A 192 6.72 -0.81 -8.63
N TYR A 193 7.97 -1.30 -8.74
CA TYR A 193 8.22 -2.62 -9.31
C TYR A 193 7.72 -3.76 -8.41
N ALA A 194 6.90 -4.66 -8.96
CA ALA A 194 6.08 -5.65 -8.25
C ALA A 194 6.83 -6.77 -7.49
N TYR A 195 8.16 -6.77 -7.51
CA TYR A 195 8.98 -7.82 -6.91
C TYR A 195 10.14 -7.25 -6.11
N SER A 196 10.37 -7.79 -4.92
CA SER A 196 11.52 -7.44 -4.07
C SER A 196 12.27 -8.69 -3.59
N SER A 197 13.40 -8.51 -2.92
CA SER A 197 14.20 -9.59 -2.34
C SER A 197 14.81 -9.15 -1.02
N SER A 198 15.11 -10.10 -0.13
CA SER A 198 15.94 -9.80 1.05
C SER A 198 17.25 -9.12 0.63
N GLY A 199 17.68 -8.13 1.42
CA GLY A 199 18.86 -7.34 1.11
C GLY A 199 18.66 -6.20 0.11
N GLU A 200 17.46 -6.05 -0.47
CA GLU A 200 17.13 -4.95 -1.37
C GLU A 200 16.93 -3.63 -0.59
N THR A 201 17.37 -2.52 -1.17
CA THR A 201 17.28 -1.17 -0.58
C THR A 201 17.00 -0.07 -1.61
N TYR A 202 16.73 -0.45 -2.86
CA TYR A 202 16.64 0.50 -3.98
C TYR A 202 15.35 1.34 -3.96
N LYS A 203 14.29 0.80 -3.37
CA LYS A 203 12.93 1.37 -3.29
C LYS A 203 12.71 2.18 -2.01
N ARG A 204 13.76 2.41 -1.22
CA ARG A 204 13.73 3.43 -0.16
C ARG A 204 13.59 4.85 -0.71
N THR A 205 13.81 5.03 -2.01
CA THR A 205 13.76 6.29 -2.73
C THR A 205 12.95 6.13 -4.01
N LEU A 206 12.31 7.20 -4.45
CA LEU A 206 11.48 7.20 -5.64
C LEU A 206 12.31 7.37 -6.92
N GLY A 207 12.01 6.58 -7.94
CA GLY A 207 12.53 6.77 -9.28
C GLY A 207 11.66 7.73 -10.10
N THR A 208 12.09 8.03 -11.32
CA THR A 208 11.46 9.05 -12.19
C THR A 208 10.00 8.75 -12.46
N GLY A 209 9.66 7.50 -12.82
CA GLY A 209 8.28 7.06 -13.01
C GLY A 209 7.43 7.21 -11.75
N ASP A 210 7.96 6.83 -10.58
CA ASP A 210 7.25 6.94 -9.30
C ASP A 210 6.86 8.39 -9.00
N ILE A 211 7.82 9.32 -9.18
CA ILE A 211 7.64 10.77 -9.00
C ILE A 211 6.59 11.32 -9.99
N LEU A 212 6.69 10.95 -11.27
CA LEU A 212 5.72 11.38 -12.28
C LEU A 212 4.30 10.87 -11.94
N GLY A 213 4.19 9.65 -11.43
CA GLY A 213 2.92 9.06 -11.03
C GLY A 213 2.25 9.79 -9.88
N ILE A 214 2.99 10.08 -8.81
CA ILE A 214 2.44 10.79 -7.65
C ILE A 214 2.08 12.25 -8.00
N GLN A 215 2.90 12.91 -8.81
CA GLN A 215 2.66 14.28 -9.28
C GLN A 215 1.47 14.39 -10.23
N GLU A 216 1.17 13.36 -11.04
CA GLU A 216 -0.05 13.32 -11.86
C GLU A 216 -1.32 13.33 -10.99
N LEU A 217 -1.26 12.75 -9.78
CA LEU A 217 -2.39 12.71 -8.85
C LEU A 217 -2.50 13.97 -7.98
N TYR A 218 -1.38 14.49 -7.49
CA TYR A 218 -1.35 15.48 -6.41
C TYR A 218 -0.61 16.79 -6.75
N GLY A 219 0.09 16.85 -7.90
CA GLY A 219 0.84 18.03 -8.33
C GLY A 219 2.18 18.20 -7.62
N VAL A 220 2.83 19.34 -7.90
CA VAL A 220 4.13 19.78 -7.35
C VAL A 220 3.92 20.98 -6.44
#